data_AF-A0A2A2HX14-F1
#
_entry.id   AF-A0A2A2HX14-F1
#
_cell.length_a   1.000
_cell.length_b   1.000
_cell.length_c   1.000
_cell.angle_alpha   90.00
_cell.angle_beta   90.00
_cell.angle_gamma   90.00
#
_symmetry.space_group_name_H-M   'P 1'
#
loop_
_entity.id
_entity.type
_entity.pdbx_description
1 polymer ?
#
loop_
_entity_poly.entity_id
_entity_poly.type
_entity_poly.pdbx_seq_one_letter_code
_entity_poly.pdbx_strand_id
1 'polypeptide(L)'
;MKNFEGDSVEHLVRFADDFVILSKEWVNPDRVRAILDVLGLEFNKKKTYFGTAAKGFEFIGFYFQEIVDEKGLESNIKIIPTEGSIEKVIESIESIKGAEKTNFEDKNENIAPDRFIKSIYKVVDPWVNYYKHTEYAAGLEKIEQTINKKIQDFI
;
A
#
# COMPACT_ATOMS: atom_id res chain seq x y z
N MET A 1 -15.52 -11.50 18.35
CA MET A 1 -16.45 -11.35 17.22
C MET A 1 -17.33 -12.59 17.18
N LYS A 2 -18.66 -12.43 17.14
CA LYS A 2 -19.59 -13.56 17.01
C LYS A 2 -19.71 -13.92 15.53
N ASN A 3 -19.29 -15.14 15.18
CA ASN A 3 -19.57 -15.71 13.87
C ASN A 3 -21.04 -16.14 13.85
N PHE A 4 -21.82 -15.58 12.92
CA PHE A 4 -23.11 -16.15 12.57
C PHE A 4 -22.85 -17.19 11.48
N GLU A 5 -23.05 -18.46 11.83
CA GLU A 5 -23.04 -19.58 10.88
C GLU A 5 -24.24 -19.46 9.94
N GLY A 6 -23.95 -19.07 8.71
CA GLY A 6 -24.75 -19.40 7.53
C GLY A 6 -23.80 -20.04 6.53
N ASP A 7 -24.22 -21.13 5.89
CA ASP A 7 -23.42 -21.95 4.96
C ASP A 7 -22.91 -21.22 3.69
N SER A 8 -23.11 -19.91 3.59
CA SER A 8 -22.45 -19.04 2.62
C SER A 8 -21.27 -18.35 3.29
N VAL A 9 -20.06 -18.87 3.08
CA VAL A 9 -18.80 -18.38 3.71
C VAL A 9 -18.31 -17.10 3.01
N GLU A 10 -19.16 -16.09 2.94
CA GLU A 10 -18.81 -14.75 2.49
C GLU A 10 -18.19 -13.98 3.67
N HIS A 11 -17.03 -13.37 3.46
CA HIS A 11 -16.32 -12.57 4.45
C HIS A 11 -16.20 -11.12 3.97
N LEU A 12 -16.87 -10.21 4.68
CA LEU A 12 -16.76 -8.78 4.46
C LEU A 12 -15.60 -8.21 5.30
N VAL A 13 -14.65 -7.57 4.62
CA VAL A 13 -13.61 -6.73 5.24
C VAL A 13 -13.84 -5.29 4.81
N ARG A 14 -13.90 -4.36 5.77
CA ARG A 14 -14.23 -2.96 5.52
C ARG A 14 -13.28 -2.03 6.26
N PHE A 15 -12.88 -0.96 5.59
CA PHE A 15 -12.14 0.18 6.14
C PHE A 15 -12.77 1.48 5.62
N ALA A 16 -13.43 2.24 6.50
CA ALA A 16 -14.22 3.43 6.12
C ALA A 16 -15.26 3.13 5.02
N ASP A 17 -15.13 3.69 3.81
CA ASP A 17 -15.98 3.45 2.64
C ASP A 17 -15.46 2.36 1.70
N ASP A 18 -14.18 2.01 1.81
CA ASP A 18 -13.57 0.92 1.04
C ASP A 18 -13.88 -0.44 1.70
N PHE A 19 -14.30 -1.42 0.90
CA PHE A 19 -14.54 -2.77 1.36
C PHE A 19 -14.27 -3.82 0.29
N VAL A 20 -13.98 -5.05 0.75
CA VAL A 20 -13.87 -6.24 -0.09
C VAL A 20 -14.77 -7.33 0.48
N ILE A 21 -15.42 -8.09 -0.40
CA ILE A 21 -16.20 -9.27 -0.05
C ILE A 21 -15.47 -10.46 -0.65
N LEU A 22 -14.98 -11.35 0.22
CA LEU A 22 -14.27 -12.56 -0.14
C LEU A 22 -15.22 -13.74 -0.03
N SER A 23 -15.23 -14.61 -1.03
CA SER A 23 -16.04 -15.83 -1.02
C SER A 23 -15.36 -16.91 -1.84
N LYS A 24 -15.64 -18.17 -1.51
CA LYS A 24 -15.26 -19.32 -2.36
C LYS A 24 -16.09 -19.38 -3.63
N GLU A 25 -17.29 -18.80 -3.61
CA GLU A 25 -18.23 -18.78 -4.71
C GLU A 25 -18.39 -17.37 -5.29
N TRP A 26 -18.97 -17.29 -6.49
CA TRP A 26 -19.24 -16.00 -7.12
C TRP A 26 -20.26 -15.19 -6.30
N VAL A 27 -19.83 -14.03 -5.82
CA VAL A 27 -20.71 -13.09 -5.10
C VAL A 27 -21.57 -12.35 -6.12
N ASN A 28 -22.89 -12.46 -6.00
CA ASN A 28 -23.82 -11.74 -6.86
C ASN A 28 -23.78 -10.21 -6.58
N PRO A 29 -23.33 -9.38 -7.53
CA PRO A 29 -23.24 -7.93 -7.36
C PRO A 29 -24.58 -7.25 -7.06
N ASP A 30 -25.69 -7.76 -7.59
CA ASP A 30 -27.01 -7.14 -7.45
C ASP A 30 -27.52 -7.20 -6.02
N ARG A 31 -27.14 -8.26 -5.28
CA ARG A 31 -27.45 -8.36 -3.85
C ARG A 31 -26.76 -7.25 -3.05
N VAL A 32 -25.52 -6.93 -3.40
CA VAL A 32 -24.78 -5.84 -2.75
C VAL A 32 -25.36 -4.48 -3.14
N ARG A 33 -25.73 -4.29 -4.41
CA ARG A 33 -26.41 -3.06 -4.89
C ARG A 33 -27.69 -2.81 -4.12
N ALA A 34 -28.56 -3.80 -3.97
CA ALA A 34 -29.81 -3.66 -3.25
C ALA A 34 -29.62 -3.19 -1.79
N ILE A 35 -28.54 -3.62 -1.13
CA ILE A 35 -28.20 -3.15 0.23
C ILE A 35 -27.72 -1.70 0.19
N LEU A 36 -26.87 -1.33 -0.76
CA LEU A 36 -26.39 0.04 -0.91
C LEU A 36 -27.53 1.01 -1.25
N ASP A 37 -28.47 0.60 -2.10
CA ASP A 37 -29.63 1.40 -2.48
C ASP A 37 -30.51 1.74 -1.27
N VAL A 38 -30.70 0.79 -0.34
CA VAL A 38 -31.41 1.03 0.93
C VAL A 38 -30.71 2.09 1.79
N LEU A 39 -29.38 2.18 1.69
CA LEU A 39 -28.56 3.19 2.37
C LEU A 39 -28.46 4.52 1.60
N GLY A 40 -29.06 4.61 0.40
CA GLY A 40 -28.91 5.76 -0.49
C GLY A 40 -27.48 5.92 -1.03
N LEU A 41 -26.75 4.82 -1.15
CA LEU A 41 -25.36 4.78 -1.65
C LEU A 41 -25.31 4.06 -3.00
N GLU A 42 -24.28 4.39 -3.80
CA GLU A 42 -24.03 3.73 -5.07
C GLU A 42 -22.58 3.27 -5.17
N PHE A 43 -22.33 2.25 -5.99
CA PHE A 43 -20.97 1.86 -6.33
C PHE A 43 -20.25 2.94 -7.14
N ASN A 44 -18.97 3.16 -6.81
CA ASN A 44 -18.10 3.94 -7.68
C ASN A 44 -17.73 3.11 -8.92
N LYS A 45 -18.38 3.39 -10.05
CA LYS A 45 -18.24 2.65 -11.33
C LYS A 45 -16.80 2.54 -11.84
N LYS A 46 -15.89 3.44 -11.44
CA LYS A 46 -14.48 3.41 -11.86
C LYS A 46 -13.59 2.57 -10.93
N LYS A 47 -13.93 2.53 -9.64
CA LYS A 47 -13.12 1.86 -8.61
C LYS A 47 -13.61 0.45 -8.29
N THR A 48 -14.91 0.20 -8.40
CA THR A 48 -15.51 -1.09 -8.10
C THR A 48 -15.26 -2.08 -9.23
N TYR A 49 -14.74 -3.26 -8.90
CA TYR A 49 -14.59 -4.36 -9.84
C TYR A 49 -14.85 -5.71 -9.14
N PHE A 50 -15.05 -6.74 -9.96
CA PHE A 50 -15.29 -8.11 -9.51
C PHE A 50 -14.23 -9.00 -10.15
N GLY A 51 -13.58 -9.83 -9.36
CA GLY A 51 -12.42 -10.59 -9.80
C GLY A 51 -12.16 -11.80 -8.92
N THR A 52 -11.02 -12.45 -9.17
CA THR A 52 -10.56 -13.62 -8.41
C THR A 52 -9.24 -13.30 -7.72
N ALA A 53 -8.99 -13.93 -6.57
CA ALA A 53 -7.73 -13.74 -5.84
C ALA A 53 -6.50 -14.12 -6.69
N ALA A 54 -6.63 -15.08 -7.62
CA ALA A 54 -5.58 -15.44 -8.56
C ALA A 54 -5.12 -14.29 -9.48
N LYS A 55 -6.05 -13.41 -9.90
CA LYS A 55 -5.72 -12.20 -10.67
C LYS A 55 -5.15 -11.07 -9.80
N GLY A 56 -5.30 -11.21 -8.49
CA GLY A 56 -4.92 -10.24 -7.49
C GLY A 56 -5.87 -9.07 -7.34
N PHE A 57 -5.75 -8.37 -6.22
CA PHE A 57 -6.51 -7.17 -5.92
C PHE A 57 -5.80 -6.23 -4.96
N GLU A 58 -6.14 -4.95 -5.03
CA GLU A 58 -5.64 -3.93 -4.11
C GLU A 58 -6.66 -3.61 -3.03
N PHE A 59 -6.20 -3.45 -1.79
CA PHE A 59 -7.00 -2.98 -0.67
C PHE A 59 -6.12 -2.23 0.33
N ILE A 60 -6.45 -0.96 0.59
CA ILE A 60 -5.80 -0.09 1.60
C ILE A 60 -4.26 -0.02 1.45
N GLY A 61 -3.81 0.07 0.20
CA GLY A 61 -2.40 0.19 -0.15
C GLY A 61 -1.62 -1.13 -0.14
N PHE A 62 -2.29 -2.27 0.04
CA PHE A 62 -1.74 -3.61 -0.12
C PHE A 62 -2.27 -4.26 -1.39
N TYR A 63 -1.43 -5.04 -2.06
CA TYR A 63 -1.81 -5.91 -3.15
C TYR A 63 -1.78 -7.36 -2.67
N PHE A 64 -2.89 -8.06 -2.87
CA PHE A 64 -3.11 -9.45 -2.51
C PHE A 64 -3.17 -10.29 -3.77
N GLN A 65 -2.50 -11.43 -3.80
CA GLN A 65 -2.62 -12.37 -4.90
C GLN A 65 -2.52 -13.81 -4.39
N GLU A 66 -3.44 -14.66 -4.82
CA GLU A 66 -3.31 -16.09 -4.63
C GLU A 66 -2.25 -16.64 -5.59
N ILE A 67 -1.24 -17.28 -5.02
CA ILE A 67 -0.18 -17.97 -5.74
C ILE A 67 -0.35 -19.46 -5.46
N VAL A 68 -0.44 -20.22 -6.54
CA VAL A 68 -0.50 -21.67 -6.49
C VAL A 68 0.91 -22.22 -6.72
N ASP A 69 1.30 -23.24 -5.95
CA ASP A 69 2.57 -23.92 -6.16
C ASP A 69 2.65 -24.59 -7.55
N GLU A 70 3.86 -24.92 -7.99
CA GLU A 70 4.10 -25.51 -9.33
C GLU A 70 3.32 -26.82 -9.56
N LYS A 71 2.90 -27.49 -8.47
CA LYS A 71 2.19 -28.77 -8.50
C LYS A 71 0.67 -28.62 -8.38
N GLY A 72 0.14 -27.42 -8.15
CA GLY A 72 -1.30 -27.17 -8.03
C GLY A 72 -1.94 -27.65 -6.73
N LEU A 73 -1.14 -28.01 -5.71
CA LEU A 73 -1.58 -28.68 -4.49
C LEU A 73 -1.78 -27.72 -3.31
N GLU A 74 -0.99 -26.65 -3.26
CA GLU A 74 -1.04 -25.66 -2.19
C GLU A 74 -1.17 -24.26 -2.77
N SER A 75 -2.08 -23.46 -2.19
CA SER A 75 -2.17 -22.04 -2.50
C SER A 75 -1.80 -21.20 -1.28
N ASN A 76 -1.03 -20.13 -1.54
CA ASN A 76 -0.61 -19.14 -0.56
C ASN A 76 -1.07 -17.76 -1.02
N ILE A 77 -1.25 -16.84 -0.07
CA ILE A 77 -1.56 -15.45 -0.39
C ILE A 77 -0.28 -14.62 -0.31
N LYS A 78 0.17 -14.12 -1.46
CA LYS A 78 1.18 -13.08 -1.54
C LYS A 78 0.57 -11.74 -1.15
N ILE A 79 1.25 -11.03 -0.26
CA ILE A 79 0.87 -9.69 0.19
C ILE A 79 2.08 -8.79 -0.03
N ILE A 80 1.92 -7.75 -0.85
CA ILE A 80 2.97 -6.75 -1.13
C ILE A 80 2.41 -5.32 -1.03
N PRO A 81 3.26 -4.31 -0.82
CA PRO A 81 2.86 -2.92 -1.01
C PRO A 81 2.42 -2.67 -2.46
N THR A 82 1.43 -1.82 -2.66
CA THR A 82 1.02 -1.36 -4.01
C THR A 82 2.08 -0.48 -4.65
N GLU A 83 2.20 -0.49 -5.99
CA GLU A 83 3.16 0.37 -6.69
C GLU A 83 2.90 1.86 -6.35
N GLY A 84 1.64 2.28 -6.33
CA GLY A 84 1.27 3.64 -5.94
C GLY A 84 1.63 4.03 -4.50
N SER A 85 1.80 3.05 -3.59
CA SER A 85 2.32 3.33 -2.24
C SER A 85 3.83 3.57 -2.23
N ILE A 86 4.57 2.87 -3.09
CA ILE A 86 6.02 3.02 -3.27
C ILE A 86 6.30 4.36 -3.97
N GLU A 87 5.58 4.65 -5.06
CA GLU A 87 5.70 5.90 -5.83
C GLU A 87 5.50 7.13 -4.94
N LYS A 88 4.47 7.15 -4.09
CA LYS A 88 4.22 8.27 -3.16
C LYS A 88 5.41 8.55 -2.22
N VAL A 89 6.09 7.50 -1.76
CA VAL A 89 7.27 7.65 -0.91
C VAL A 89 8.46 8.15 -1.70
N ILE A 90 8.67 7.63 -2.91
CA ILE A 90 9.69 8.10 -3.84
C ILE A 90 9.48 9.60 -4.15
N GLU A 91 8.27 10.01 -4.53
CA GLU A 91 7.92 11.41 -4.78
C GLU A 91 8.16 12.30 -3.55
N SER A 92 7.84 11.79 -2.37
CA SER A 92 8.08 12.49 -1.11
C SER A 92 9.58 12.69 -0.85
N ILE A 93 10.41 11.68 -1.10
CA ILE A 93 11.87 11.76 -0.98
C ILE A 93 12.45 12.74 -2.00
N GLU A 94 12.00 12.66 -3.26
CA GLU A 94 12.46 13.53 -4.33
C GLU A 94 12.11 15.00 -4.07
N SER A 95 10.95 15.26 -3.45
CA SER A 95 10.48 16.59 -3.04
C SER A 95 11.24 17.18 -1.85
N ILE A 96 12.04 16.39 -1.13
CA ILE A 96 12.92 16.92 -0.08
C ILE A 96 13.96 17.83 -0.75
N LYS A 97 13.85 19.13 -0.47
CA LYS A 97 14.86 20.10 -0.85
C LYS A 97 16.10 19.85 0.00
N GLY A 98 17.25 19.70 -0.65
CA GLY A 98 18.53 19.89 0.03
C GLY A 98 18.50 21.28 0.67
N ALA A 99 19.02 21.42 1.89
CA ALA A 99 19.11 22.73 2.52
C ALA A 99 19.71 23.69 1.49
N GLU A 100 18.92 24.66 1.04
CA GLU A 100 19.43 25.74 0.22
C GLU A 100 20.66 26.28 0.95
N LYS A 101 21.73 26.58 0.23
CA LYS A 101 22.87 27.33 0.77
C LYS A 101 22.34 28.69 1.25
N THR A 102 21.70 28.71 2.42
CA THR A 102 21.21 29.91 3.05
C THR A 102 22.47 30.68 3.42
N ASN A 103 22.65 31.81 2.76
CA ASN A 103 23.76 32.75 2.91
C ASN A 103 23.85 33.36 4.31
N PHE A 104 23.99 32.55 5.34
CA PHE A 104 24.21 33.02 6.71
C PHE A 104 25.19 32.07 7.40
N GLU A 105 26.44 32.56 7.48
CA GLU A 105 27.44 32.54 8.56
C GLU A 105 27.28 31.60 9.79
N ASP A 106 26.58 30.48 9.71
CA ASP A 106 26.58 29.46 10.77
C ASP A 106 27.63 28.41 10.44
N LYS A 107 28.73 28.46 11.19
CA LYS A 107 29.94 27.61 11.14
C LYS A 107 29.71 26.14 11.51
N ASN A 108 28.59 25.56 11.07
CA ASN A 108 28.22 24.19 11.42
C ASN A 108 27.84 23.41 10.17
N GLU A 109 28.86 23.15 9.33
CA GLU A 109 28.76 22.42 8.07
C GLU A 109 28.08 21.04 8.22
N ASN A 110 28.14 20.43 9.40
CA ASN A 110 27.51 19.14 9.71
C ASN A 110 25.99 19.20 9.96
N ILE A 111 25.38 20.37 10.19
CA ILE A 111 23.94 20.48 10.50
C ILE A 111 23.08 20.26 9.25
N ALA A 112 23.56 20.67 8.07
CA ALA A 112 22.79 20.56 6.82
C ALA A 112 22.63 19.10 6.34
N PRO A 113 23.69 18.25 6.31
CA PRO A 113 23.56 16.82 6.01
C PRO A 113 22.66 16.08 7.02
N ASP A 114 22.80 16.35 8.32
CA ASP A 114 21.99 15.70 9.36
C ASP A 114 20.50 16.03 9.23
N ARG A 115 20.16 17.28 8.92
CA ARG A 115 18.76 17.70 8.69
C ARG A 115 18.18 17.05 7.43
N PHE A 116 18.98 16.92 6.39
CA PHE A 116 18.59 16.25 5.15
C PHE A 116 18.31 14.76 5.39
N ILE A 117 19.24 14.05 6.04
CA ILE A 117 19.07 12.64 6.40
C ILE A 117 17.85 12.43 7.31
N LYS A 118 17.66 13.28 8.33
CA LYS A 118 16.47 13.23 9.20
C LYS A 118 15.16 13.42 8.44
N SER A 119 15.18 14.22 7.37
CA SER A 119 13.98 14.44 6.54
C SER A 119 13.63 13.19 5.74
N ILE A 120 14.62 12.47 5.23
CA ILE A 120 14.42 11.17 4.56
C ILE A 120 13.83 10.15 5.54
N TYR A 121 14.40 10.01 6.74
CA TYR A 121 13.89 9.05 7.73
C TYR A 121 12.42 9.30 8.13
N LYS A 122 12.00 10.56 8.22
CA LYS A 122 10.60 10.91 8.53
C LYS A 122 9.59 10.42 7.50
N VAL A 123 10.04 10.17 6.27
CA VAL A 123 9.20 9.68 5.16
C VAL A 123 9.28 8.16 5.06
N VAL A 124 10.47 7.59 5.20
CA VAL A 124 10.69 6.15 4.99
C VAL A 124 10.27 5.29 6.18
N ASP A 125 10.56 5.73 7.41
CA ASP A 125 10.29 4.94 8.61
C ASP A 125 8.79 4.62 8.80
N PRO A 126 7.85 5.55 8.56
CA PRO A 126 6.42 5.23 8.57
C PRO A 126 6.03 4.20 7.52
N TRP A 127 6.58 4.28 6.30
CA TRP A 127 6.29 3.33 5.23
C TRP A 127 6.78 1.93 5.60
N VAL A 128 8.03 1.81 6.09
CA VAL A 128 8.59 0.53 6.54
C VAL A 128 7.75 -0.02 7.69
N ASN A 129 7.41 0.79 8.68
CA ASN A 129 6.60 0.33 9.81
C ASN A 129 5.19 -0.14 9.39
N TYR A 130 4.62 0.47 8.36
CA TYR A 130 3.34 0.07 7.81
C TYR A 130 3.42 -1.24 7.02
N TYR A 131 4.48 -1.45 6.23
CA TYR A 131 4.60 -2.61 5.33
C TYR A 131 5.50 -3.75 5.81
N LYS A 132 6.19 -3.63 6.96
CA LYS A 132 7.16 -4.63 7.45
C LYS A 132 6.64 -6.06 7.66
N HIS A 133 5.32 -6.24 7.67
CA HIS A 133 4.65 -7.53 7.84
C HIS A 133 4.26 -8.21 6.51
N THR A 134 4.70 -7.66 5.38
CA THR A 134 4.40 -8.16 4.03
C THR A 134 5.69 -8.54 3.28
N GLU A 135 5.60 -8.95 2.02
CA GLU A 135 6.76 -9.15 1.14
C GLU A 135 7.25 -7.79 0.57
N TYR A 136 7.69 -6.87 1.43
CA TYR A 136 8.01 -5.47 1.05
C TYR A 136 9.42 -5.26 0.47
N ALA A 137 10.27 -6.30 0.41
CA ALA A 137 11.69 -6.18 0.05
C ALA A 137 11.94 -5.51 -1.30
N ALA A 138 11.19 -5.91 -2.35
CA ALA A 138 11.33 -5.31 -3.68
C ALA A 138 10.92 -3.82 -3.70
N GLY A 139 9.91 -3.44 -2.89
CA GLY A 139 9.54 -2.04 -2.74
C GLY A 139 10.58 -1.24 -1.97
N LEU A 140 11.16 -1.83 -0.92
CA LEU A 140 12.25 -1.22 -0.16
C LEU A 140 13.49 -0.99 -1.04
N GLU A 141 13.86 -1.95 -1.88
CA GLU A 141 15.00 -1.82 -2.79
C GLU A 141 14.85 -0.61 -3.73
N LYS A 142 13.65 -0.40 -4.31
CA LYS A 142 13.36 0.79 -5.12
C LYS A 142 13.53 2.08 -4.32
N ILE A 143 13.03 2.12 -3.08
CA ILE A 143 13.16 3.27 -2.19
C ILE A 143 14.64 3.54 -1.86
N GLU A 144 15.41 2.50 -1.55
CA GLU A 144 16.85 2.60 -1.27
C GLU A 144 17.63 3.14 -2.46
N GLN A 145 17.33 2.69 -3.68
CA GLN A 145 17.94 3.21 -4.90
C GLN A 145 17.67 4.72 -5.06
N THR A 146 16.44 5.18 -4.82
CA THR A 146 16.09 6.60 -4.85
C THR A 146 16.84 7.40 -3.77
N ILE A 147 16.92 6.88 -2.54
CA ILE A 147 17.67 7.52 -1.45
C ILE A 147 19.14 7.67 -1.83
N ASN A 148 19.76 6.59 -2.31
CA ASN A 148 21.17 6.59 -2.68
C ASN A 148 21.44 7.62 -3.78
N LYS A 149 20.61 7.67 -4.82
CA LYS A 149 20.70 8.69 -5.87
C LYS A 149 20.61 10.10 -5.29
N LYS A 150 19.63 10.35 -4.41
CA LYS A 150 19.41 11.66 -3.79
C LYS A 150 20.58 12.09 -2.89
N ILE A 151 21.21 11.15 -2.17
CA ILE A 151 22.40 11.40 -1.35
C ILE A 151 23.60 11.73 -2.25
N GLN A 152 23.79 11.01 -3.36
CA GLN A 152 24.85 11.31 -4.32
C GLN A 152 24.69 12.69 -4.96
N ASP A 153 23.45 13.11 -5.27
CA ASP A 153 23.17 14.45 -5.80
C ASP A 153 23.40 15.57 -4.76
N PHE A 154 23.46 15.24 -3.47
CA PHE A 154 23.65 16.19 -2.37
C PHE A 154 25.13 16.41 -2.00
N ILE A 155 25.98 15.39 -2.19
CA ILE A 155 27.43 15.42 -1.89
C ILE A 155 28.20 16.05 -3.05
#